data_AF-A0AAP6D1V2-F1
#
_entry.id   AF-A0AAP6D1V2-F1
#
_cell.length_a   1.000
_cell.length_b   1.000
_cell.length_c   1.000
_cell.angle_alpha   90.00
_cell.angle_beta   90.00
_cell.angle_gamma   90.00
#
_symmetry.space_group_name_H-M   'P 1'
#
loop_
_entity.id
_entity.type
_entity.pdbx_description
1 polymer ?
#
loop_
_entity_poly.entity_id
_entity_poly.type
_entity_poly.pdbx_seq_one_letter_code
_entity_poly.pdbx_strand_id
1 'polypeptide(L)'
;TVTSGAIEVGCLFGYLWLKKHIIAFGWGDIRASLVLDKITRFLSLSLPTTFNFLAWAGGLFAYHAIMGQAGVQGLAALSVMTPVESIALAMMIGLSNAAAVLVGNQLGAKNFEPVYYQAWATVILNVLIAFGVAVLLFFTNQLILDAFSALSAETRHLAEQFMVILALGVILRSVPMMV
;
A
#
# COMPACT_ATOMS: atom_id res chain seq x y z
N THR A 1 11.97 -7.35 -8.72
CA THR A 1 12.02 -6.36 -7.61
C THR A 1 13.43 -6.12 -7.10
N VAL A 2 14.18 -7.13 -6.64
CA VAL A 2 15.56 -6.92 -6.14
C VAL A 2 16.58 -6.62 -7.25
N THR A 3 16.52 -7.34 -8.36
CA THR A 3 17.40 -7.13 -9.53
C THR A 3 17.19 -5.75 -10.16
N SER A 4 15.93 -5.31 -10.26
CA SER A 4 15.57 -3.96 -10.70
C SER A 4 16.15 -2.88 -9.79
N GLY A 5 16.04 -3.05 -8.47
CA GLY A 5 16.61 -2.09 -7.51
C GLY A 5 18.15 -2.04 -7.59
N ALA A 6 18.81 -3.18 -7.79
CA ALA A 6 20.26 -3.22 -7.98
C ALA A 6 20.70 -2.45 -9.24
N ILE A 7 19.96 -2.58 -10.34
CA ILE A 7 20.21 -1.85 -11.59
C ILE A 7 19.99 -0.35 -11.39
N GLU A 8 18.91 0.04 -10.71
CA GLU A 8 18.56 1.44 -10.47
C GLU A 8 19.60 2.16 -9.61
N VAL A 9 20.07 1.51 -8.54
CA VAL A 9 21.19 1.99 -7.72
C VAL A 9 22.46 2.12 -8.55
N GLY A 10 22.78 1.12 -9.39
CA GLY A 10 23.93 1.16 -10.28
C GLY A 10 23.89 2.31 -11.28
N CYS A 11 22.74 2.53 -11.93
CA CYS A 11 22.53 3.62 -12.88
C CYS A 11 22.60 5.00 -12.21
N LEU A 12 22.00 5.16 -11.02
CA LEU A 12 22.07 6.41 -10.25
C LEU A 12 23.50 6.73 -9.83
N PHE A 13 24.23 5.75 -9.28
CA PHE A 13 25.65 5.94 -8.92
C PHE A 13 26.51 6.27 -10.15
N GLY A 14 26.31 5.55 -11.25
CA GLY A 14 26.99 5.83 -12.52
C GLY A 14 26.74 7.25 -13.03
N TYR A 15 25.47 7.68 -13.01
CA TYR A 15 25.08 9.03 -13.44
C TYR A 15 25.68 10.13 -12.54
N LEU A 16 25.63 9.96 -11.22
CA LEU A 16 26.18 10.92 -10.26
C LEU A 16 27.70 11.09 -10.42
N TRP A 17 28.42 10.00 -10.69
CA TRP A 17 29.87 10.01 -10.93
C TRP A 17 30.23 10.61 -12.30
N LEU A 18 29.48 10.30 -13.35
CA LEU A 18 29.68 10.88 -14.70
C LEU A 18 29.45 12.40 -14.73
N LYS A 19 28.47 12.90 -13.97
CA LYS A 19 28.13 14.33 -13.91
C LYS A 19 28.94 15.13 -12.88
N LYS A 20 29.85 14.51 -12.11
CA LYS A 20 30.60 15.13 -11.00
C LYS A 20 29.71 16.01 -10.11
N HIS A 21 28.53 15.49 -9.75
CA HIS A 21 27.56 16.23 -8.98
C HIS A 21 28.08 16.47 -7.54
N ILE A 22 27.65 17.56 -6.90
CA ILE A 22 28.11 17.98 -5.55
C ILE A 22 27.79 16.92 -4.45
N ILE A 23 26.89 15.99 -4.77
CA ILE A 23 26.38 14.91 -3.89
C ILE A 23 27.00 13.55 -4.28
N ALA A 24 28.03 13.53 -5.13
CA ALA A 24 28.72 12.29 -5.50
C ALA A 24 29.47 11.74 -4.27
N PHE A 25 28.84 10.79 -3.56
CA PHE A 25 29.41 10.13 -2.39
C PHE A 25 30.74 9.47 -2.73
N GLY A 26 31.82 9.91 -2.10
CA GLY A 26 33.10 9.23 -2.11
C GLY A 26 33.15 8.13 -1.03
N TRP A 27 34.13 7.21 -1.16
CA TRP A 27 34.42 6.21 -0.12
C TRP A 27 34.73 6.82 1.25
N GLY A 28 35.26 8.05 1.28
CA GLY A 28 35.49 8.82 2.52
C GLY A 28 34.20 9.30 3.19
N ASP A 29 33.21 9.74 2.41
CA ASP A 29 31.93 10.26 2.92
C ASP A 29 31.04 9.14 3.45
N ILE A 30 31.07 7.96 2.82
CA ILE A 30 30.38 6.75 3.31
C ILE A 30 30.92 6.36 4.68
N ARG A 31 32.24 6.37 4.85
CA ARG A 31 32.91 6.05 6.12
C ARG A 31 32.67 7.11 7.20
N ALA A 32 32.59 8.39 6.82
CA ALA A 32 32.25 9.49 7.72
C ALA A 32 30.76 9.53 8.09
N SER A 33 29.88 8.96 7.25
CA SER A 33 28.44 8.84 7.51
C SER A 33 28.08 7.63 8.37
N LEU A 34 28.99 6.66 8.49
CA LEU A 34 28.94 5.49 9.38
C LEU A 34 29.16 5.87 10.86
N VAL A 35 28.38 6.83 11.35
CA VAL A 35 28.33 7.19 12.77
C VAL A 35 27.30 6.27 13.43
N LEU A 36 27.76 5.41 14.35
CA LEU A 36 26.91 4.41 15.01
C LEU A 36 25.65 5.05 15.63
N ASP A 37 25.74 6.24 16.23
CA ASP A 37 24.59 6.96 16.80
C ASP A 37 23.53 7.37 15.77
N LYS A 38 23.96 7.73 14.55
CA LYS A 38 23.01 8.06 13.47
C LYS A 38 22.34 6.80 12.93
N ILE A 39 23.10 5.71 12.83
CA ILE A 39 22.61 4.41 12.37
C ILE A 39 21.61 3.83 13.36
N THR A 40 21.91 3.84 14.67
CA THR A 40 21.01 3.33 15.70
C THR A 40 19.73 4.15 15.78
N ARG A 41 19.80 5.48 15.65
CA ARG A 41 18.62 6.36 15.58
C ARG A 41 17.79 6.13 14.31
N PHE A 42 18.45 5.94 13.17
CA PHE A 42 17.75 5.59 11.93
C PHE A 42 17.07 4.22 12.02
N LEU A 43 17.78 3.22 12.56
CA LEU A 43 17.25 1.88 12.78
C LEU A 43 16.09 1.91 13.77
N SER A 44 16.14 2.69 14.85
CA SER A 44 15.01 2.76 15.80
C SER A 44 13.75 3.38 15.20
N LEU A 45 13.88 4.26 14.21
CA LEU A 45 12.77 4.84 13.46
C LEU A 45 12.25 3.92 12.34
N SER A 46 13.15 3.18 11.67
CA SER A 46 12.82 2.36 10.51
C SER A 46 12.45 0.91 10.84
N LEU A 47 12.99 0.32 11.92
CA LEU A 47 12.68 -1.03 12.37
C LEU A 47 11.19 -1.24 12.68
N PRO A 48 10.49 -0.34 13.41
CA PRO A 48 9.07 -0.50 13.68
C PRO A 48 8.25 -0.55 12.39
N THR A 49 8.54 0.36 11.46
CA THR A 49 7.90 0.42 10.15
C THR A 49 8.19 -0.82 9.31
N THR A 50 9.44 -1.30 9.31
CA THR A 50 9.83 -2.52 8.61
C THR A 50 9.11 -3.75 9.16
N PHE A 51 9.01 -3.86 10.49
CA PHE A 51 8.26 -4.94 11.13
C PHE A 51 6.77 -4.88 10.81
N ASN A 52 6.17 -3.68 10.75
CA ASN A 52 4.79 -3.51 10.31
C ASN A 52 4.56 -4.05 8.88
N PHE A 53 5.44 -3.68 7.94
CA PHE A 53 5.36 -4.21 6.56
C PHE A 53 5.57 -5.72 6.49
N LEU A 54 6.49 -6.28 7.28
CA LEU A 54 6.73 -7.72 7.34
C LEU A 54 5.52 -8.46 7.93
N ALA A 55 4.91 -7.94 8.99
CA ALA A 55 3.71 -8.51 9.59
C ALA A 55 2.54 -8.48 8.61
N TRP A 56 2.37 -7.37 7.89
CA TRP A 56 1.36 -7.24 6.84
C TRP A 56 1.58 -8.25 5.70
N ALA A 57 2.80 -8.34 5.16
CA ALA A 57 3.15 -9.27 4.10
C ALA A 57 2.99 -10.73 4.54
N GLY A 58 3.39 -11.06 5.78
CA GLY A 58 3.20 -12.38 6.38
C GLY A 58 1.72 -12.74 6.55
N GLY A 59 0.89 -11.77 6.97
CA GLY A 59 -0.56 -11.95 7.07
C GLY A 59 -1.21 -12.22 5.72
N LEU A 60 -0.82 -11.46 4.68
CA LEU A 60 -1.29 -11.67 3.31
C LEU A 60 -0.87 -13.04 2.77
N PHE A 61 0.37 -13.46 3.05
CA PHE A 61 0.85 -14.79 2.67
C PHE A 61 0.06 -15.90 3.35
N ALA A 62 -0.15 -15.81 4.66
CA ALA A 62 -0.93 -16.79 5.41
C ALA A 62 -2.39 -16.86 4.91
N TYR A 63 -2.99 -15.70 4.62
CA TYR A 63 -4.34 -15.62 4.04
C TYR A 63 -4.43 -16.36 2.69
N HIS A 64 -3.50 -16.10 1.77
CA HIS A 64 -3.46 -16.80 0.49
C HIS A 64 -3.18 -18.30 0.64
N ALA A 65 -2.33 -18.70 1.58
CA ALA A 65 -2.03 -20.11 1.85
C ALA A 65 -3.27 -20.87 2.38
N ILE A 66 -4.01 -20.28 3.32
CA ILE A 66 -5.26 -20.85 3.84
C ILE A 66 -6.31 -20.96 2.74
N MET A 67 -6.50 -19.89 1.96
CA MET A 67 -7.43 -19.89 0.83
C MET A 67 -7.03 -20.90 -0.25
N GLY A 68 -5.73 -21.13 -0.46
CA GLY A 68 -5.23 -22.18 -1.36
C GLY A 68 -5.57 -23.60 -0.91
N GLN A 69 -5.75 -23.83 0.39
CA GLN A 69 -6.22 -25.12 0.92
C GLN A 69 -7.75 -25.28 0.89
N ALA A 70 -8.51 -24.20 0.69
CA ALA A 70 -9.97 -24.22 0.62
C ALA A 70 -10.53 -24.88 -0.67
N GLY A 71 -9.68 -25.45 -1.51
CA GLY A 71 -10.04 -26.13 -2.74
C GLY A 71 -9.95 -25.25 -3.99
N VAL A 72 -10.24 -25.85 -5.15
CA VAL A 72 -10.12 -25.19 -6.46
C VAL A 72 -11.08 -24.01 -6.59
N GLN A 73 -12.28 -24.13 -6.03
CA GLN A 73 -13.31 -23.08 -6.04
C GLN A 73 -12.87 -21.85 -5.23
N GLY A 74 -12.35 -22.05 -4.02
CA GLY A 74 -11.87 -20.95 -3.16
C GLY A 74 -10.70 -20.20 -3.79
N LEU A 75 -9.74 -20.91 -4.38
CA LEU A 75 -8.59 -20.31 -5.06
C LEU A 75 -8.99 -19.57 -6.36
N ALA A 76 -9.95 -20.11 -7.11
CA ALA A 76 -10.47 -19.45 -8.31
C ALA A 76 -11.20 -18.14 -7.97
N ALA A 77 -12.05 -18.13 -6.93
CA ALA A 77 -12.70 -16.92 -6.44
C ALA A 77 -11.68 -15.87 -5.95
N LEU A 78 -10.65 -16.30 -5.22
CA LEU A 78 -9.58 -15.40 -4.74
C LEU A 78 -8.80 -14.75 -5.90
N SER A 79 -8.57 -15.49 -6.98
CA SER A 79 -7.83 -15.00 -8.15
C SER A 79 -8.59 -13.90 -8.90
N VAL A 80 -9.93 -13.97 -8.89
CA VAL A 80 -10.81 -12.91 -9.41
C VAL A 80 -10.88 -11.72 -8.44
N MET A 81 -10.90 -11.98 -7.14
CA MET A 81 -11.01 -10.92 -6.13
C MET A 81 -9.74 -10.10 -5.97
N THR A 82 -8.55 -10.71 -6.07
CA THR A 82 -7.28 -10.04 -5.78
C THR A 82 -7.04 -8.78 -6.64
N PRO A 83 -7.27 -8.80 -7.97
CA PRO A 83 -7.18 -7.58 -8.79
C PRO A 83 -8.21 -6.52 -8.40
N VAL A 84 -9.44 -6.92 -8.07
CA VAL A 84 -10.53 -6.02 -7.68
C VAL A 84 -10.21 -5.32 -6.36
N GLU A 85 -9.76 -6.09 -5.36
CA GLU A 85 -9.26 -5.56 -4.09
C GLU A 85 -8.09 -4.60 -4.32
N SER A 86 -7.13 -4.97 -5.16
CA SER A 86 -5.96 -4.12 -5.44
C SER A 86 -6.35 -2.76 -6.02
N ILE A 87 -7.30 -2.72 -6.97
CA ILE A 87 -7.80 -1.47 -7.57
C ILE A 87 -8.57 -0.65 -6.53
N ALA A 88 -9.43 -1.29 -5.74
CA ALA A 88 -10.21 -0.62 -4.70
C ALA A 88 -9.29 0.02 -3.64
N LEU A 89 -8.25 -0.70 -3.21
CA LEU A 89 -7.29 -0.21 -2.23
C LEU A 89 -6.32 0.83 -2.80
N ALA A 90 -5.97 0.74 -4.09
CA ALA A 90 -4.99 1.64 -4.71
C ALA A 90 -5.40 3.12 -4.60
N MET A 91 -6.69 3.44 -4.75
CA MET A 91 -7.19 4.81 -4.59
C MET A 91 -6.97 5.34 -3.15
N MET A 92 -7.30 4.52 -2.16
CA MET A 92 -7.13 4.89 -0.74
C MET A 92 -5.65 5.01 -0.35
N ILE A 93 -4.81 4.08 -0.82
CA ILE A 93 -3.36 4.14 -0.59
C ILE A 93 -2.76 5.38 -1.24
N GLY A 94 -3.19 5.73 -2.46
CA GLY A 94 -2.76 6.95 -3.14
C GLY A 94 -3.09 8.21 -2.36
N LEU A 95 -4.31 8.30 -1.82
CA LEU A 95 -4.72 9.43 -0.99
C LEU A 95 -3.97 9.48 0.34
N SER A 96 -3.78 8.34 1.00
CA SER A 96 -3.00 8.25 2.25
C SER A 96 -1.56 8.73 2.05
N ASN A 97 -0.91 8.32 0.96
CA ASN A 97 0.43 8.80 0.62
C ASN A 97 0.46 10.31 0.36
N ALA A 98 -0.54 10.85 -0.34
CA ALA A 98 -0.65 12.30 -0.55
C ALA A 98 -0.89 13.06 0.75
N ALA A 99 -1.72 12.52 1.64
CA ALA A 99 -1.98 13.05 2.97
C ALA A 99 -0.71 13.09 3.83
N ALA A 100 0.06 12.00 3.83
CA ALA A 100 1.30 11.88 4.58
C ALA A 100 2.33 12.94 4.13
N VAL A 101 2.45 13.19 2.83
CA VAL A 101 3.35 14.25 2.31
C VAL A 101 2.86 15.64 2.70
N LEU A 102 1.55 15.91 2.57
CA LEU A 102 0.97 17.21 2.90
C LEU A 102 1.10 17.54 4.40
N VAL A 103 0.72 16.59 5.26
CA VAL A 103 0.82 16.69 6.72
C VAL A 103 2.29 16.77 7.14
N GLY A 104 3.16 15.93 6.57
CA GLY A 104 4.59 15.93 6.87
C GLY A 104 5.27 17.26 6.53
N ASN A 105 4.92 17.87 5.39
CA ASN A 105 5.44 19.18 4.99
C ASN A 105 4.99 20.29 5.95
N GLN A 106 3.71 20.31 6.33
CA GLN A 106 3.18 21.31 7.27
C GLN A 106 3.72 21.15 8.70
N LEU A 107 3.90 19.91 9.17
CA LEU A 107 4.58 19.61 10.44
C LEU A 107 6.02 20.12 10.44
N GLY A 108 6.75 19.93 9.33
CA GLY A 108 8.09 20.46 9.14
C GLY A 108 8.15 21.99 9.18
N ALA A 109 7.11 22.67 8.70
CA ALA A 109 6.96 24.12 8.76
C ALA A 109 6.54 24.67 10.13
N LYS A 110 6.35 23.81 11.15
CA LYS A 110 5.88 24.15 12.51
C LYS A 110 4.47 24.78 12.58
N ASN A 111 3.65 24.58 11.55
CA ASN A 111 2.27 25.08 11.49
C ASN A 111 1.28 24.05 12.07
N PHE A 112 1.28 23.85 13.39
CA PHE A 112 0.54 22.74 14.01
C PHE A 112 -0.99 22.90 14.05
N GLU A 113 -1.51 24.13 14.17
CA GLU A 113 -2.96 24.39 14.16
C GLU A 113 -3.65 23.95 12.86
N PRO A 114 -3.22 24.41 11.66
CA PRO A 114 -3.87 24.01 10.41
C PRO A 114 -3.67 22.53 10.09
N VAL A 115 -2.57 21.91 10.54
CA VAL A 115 -2.29 20.49 10.33
C VAL A 115 -3.38 19.60 10.90
N TYR A 116 -3.87 19.90 12.11
CA TYR A 116 -4.88 19.07 12.77
C TYR A 116 -6.18 19.01 11.97
N TYR A 117 -6.67 20.17 11.51
CA TYR A 117 -7.88 20.24 10.69
C TYR A 117 -7.68 19.58 9.33
N GLN A 118 -6.50 19.73 8.73
CA GLN A 118 -6.21 19.15 7.43
C GLN A 118 -6.06 17.62 7.47
N ALA A 119 -5.48 17.08 8.55
CA ALA A 119 -5.44 15.64 8.78
C ALA A 119 -6.86 15.05 8.87
N TRP A 120 -7.72 15.66 9.69
CA TRP A 120 -9.13 15.24 9.80
C TRP A 120 -9.91 15.39 8.48
N ALA A 121 -9.73 16.49 7.76
CA ALA A 121 -10.35 16.68 6.46
C ALA A 121 -9.95 15.57 5.47
N THR A 122 -8.69 15.13 5.52
CA THR A 122 -8.19 14.07 4.64
C THR A 122 -8.73 12.69 5.04
N VAL A 123 -8.87 12.41 6.34
CA VAL A 123 -9.56 11.21 6.85
C VAL A 123 -11.01 11.17 6.35
N ILE A 124 -11.76 12.26 6.51
CA ILE A 124 -13.16 12.34 6.07
C ILE A 124 -13.26 12.14 4.55
N LEU A 125 -12.38 12.79 3.78
CA LEU A 125 -12.32 12.62 2.33
C LEU A 125 -12.07 11.16 1.93
N ASN A 126 -11.18 10.46 2.63
CA ASN A 126 -10.91 9.04 2.35
C ASN A 126 -12.08 8.14 2.68
N VAL A 127 -12.78 8.39 3.78
CA VAL A 127 -14.01 7.65 4.14
C VAL A 127 -15.09 7.87 3.07
N LEU A 128 -15.25 9.10 2.58
CA LEU A 128 -16.21 9.40 1.51
C LEU A 128 -15.84 8.70 0.19
N ILE A 129 -14.56 8.67 -0.16
CA ILE A 129 -14.07 7.95 -1.34
C ILE A 129 -14.25 6.44 -1.16
N ALA A 130 -13.92 5.89 0.01
CA ALA A 130 -14.11 4.48 0.31
C ALA A 130 -15.58 4.07 0.22
N PHE A 131 -16.49 4.92 0.68
CA PHE A 131 -17.93 4.72 0.50
C PHE A 131 -18.31 4.73 -0.98
N GLY A 132 -17.81 5.69 -1.77
CA GLY A 132 -18.02 5.74 -3.21
C GLY A 132 -17.50 4.49 -3.94
N VAL A 133 -16.32 3.99 -3.57
CA VAL A 133 -15.73 2.75 -4.09
C VAL A 133 -16.57 1.54 -3.69
N ALA A 134 -17.04 1.46 -2.44
CA ALA A 134 -17.89 0.36 -1.98
C ALA A 134 -19.23 0.31 -2.73
N VAL A 135 -19.86 1.47 -2.95
CA VAL A 135 -21.07 1.59 -3.75
C VAL A 135 -20.81 1.19 -5.20
N LEU A 136 -19.72 1.68 -5.80
CA LEU A 136 -19.33 1.33 -7.16
C LEU A 136 -19.14 -0.19 -7.30
N LEU A 137 -18.37 -0.81 -6.39
CA LEU A 137 -18.15 -2.25 -6.36
C LEU A 137 -19.46 -3.03 -6.25
N PHE A 138 -20.40 -2.58 -5.42
CA PHE A 138 -21.70 -3.23 -5.26
C PHE A 138 -22.49 -3.25 -6.58
N PHE A 139 -22.51 -2.14 -7.33
CA PHE A 139 -23.19 -2.07 -8.63
C PHE A 139 -22.43 -2.77 -9.75
N THR A 140 -21.09 -2.72 -9.75
CA THR A 140 -20.27 -3.34 -10.81
C THR A 140 -19.98 -4.81 -10.57
N ASN A 141 -20.32 -5.38 -9.40
CA ASN A 141 -20.04 -6.76 -9.03
C ASN A 141 -20.45 -7.76 -10.12
N GLN A 142 -21.70 -7.67 -10.61
CA GLN A 142 -22.20 -8.57 -11.66
C GLN A 142 -21.39 -8.45 -12.95
N LEU A 143 -21.07 -7.22 -13.36
CA LEU A 143 -20.33 -6.95 -14.59
C LEU A 143 -18.87 -7.43 -14.51
N ILE A 144 -18.26 -7.33 -13.33
CA ILE A 144 -16.92 -7.87 -13.08
C ILE A 144 -16.97 -9.40 -13.16
N LEU A 145 -17.93 -10.04 -12.51
CA LEU A 145 -18.05 -11.51 -12.52
C LEU A 145 -18.39 -12.07 -13.91
N ASP A 146 -19.19 -11.36 -14.71
CA ASP A 146 -19.49 -11.73 -16.08
C ASP A 146 -18.27 -11.62 -17.01
N ALA A 147 -17.30 -10.74 -16.70
CA ALA A 147 -16.03 -10.68 -17.41
C ALA A 147 -15.17 -11.94 -17.19
N PHE A 148 -15.41 -12.70 -16.11
CA PHE A 148 -14.75 -13.97 -15.82
C PHE A 148 -15.65 -15.16 -16.23
N SER A 149 -15.77 -15.38 -17.54
CA SER A 149 -16.66 -16.38 -18.15
C SER A 149 -16.36 -17.85 -17.84
N ALA A 150 -15.23 -18.16 -17.19
CA ALA A 150 -14.80 -19.52 -16.85
C ALA A 150 -15.19 -19.98 -15.43
N LEU A 151 -16.01 -19.20 -14.70
CA LEU A 151 -16.41 -19.53 -13.33
C LEU A 151 -17.54 -20.57 -13.31
N SER A 152 -17.38 -21.62 -12.49
CA SER A 152 -18.50 -22.50 -12.14
C SER A 152 -19.56 -21.73 -11.33
N ALA A 153 -20.83 -22.16 -11.37
CA ALA A 153 -21.92 -21.51 -10.63
C ALA A 153 -21.62 -21.39 -9.13
N GLU A 154 -20.99 -22.42 -8.53
CA GLU A 154 -20.56 -22.41 -7.13
C GLU A 154 -19.47 -21.38 -6.86
N THR A 155 -18.48 -21.25 -7.74
CA THR A 155 -17.37 -20.29 -7.59
C THR A 155 -17.88 -18.85 -7.74
N ARG A 156 -18.82 -18.63 -8.67
CA ARG A 156 -19.47 -17.33 -8.86
C ARG A 156 -20.22 -16.90 -7.61
N HIS A 157 -21.00 -17.79 -6.99
CA HIS A 157 -21.72 -17.46 -5.76
C HIS A 157 -20.78 -17.11 -4.60
N LEU A 158 -19.67 -17.85 -4.47
CA LEU A 158 -18.65 -17.55 -3.46
C LEU A 158 -17.97 -16.19 -3.71
N ALA A 159 -17.65 -15.87 -4.97
CA ALA A 159 -17.06 -14.59 -5.35
C ALA A 159 -18.02 -13.41 -5.11
N GLU A 160 -19.34 -13.59 -5.32
CA GLU A 160 -20.35 -12.58 -4.98
C GLU A 160 -20.36 -12.26 -3.48
N GLN A 161 -20.31 -13.29 -2.62
CA GLN A 161 -20.23 -13.12 -1.17
C GLN A 161 -18.96 -12.38 -0.77
N PHE A 162 -17.81 -12.74 -1.36
CA PHE A 162 -16.54 -12.08 -1.10
C PHE A 162 -16.52 -10.62 -1.55
N MET A 163 -17.13 -10.29 -2.70
CA MET A 163 -17.26 -8.91 -3.18
C MET A 163 -18.05 -8.02 -2.21
N VAL A 164 -19.14 -8.53 -1.62
CA VAL A 164 -19.92 -7.79 -0.62
C VAL A 164 -19.11 -7.57 0.66
N ILE A 165 -18.40 -8.61 1.12
CA ILE A 165 -17.50 -8.51 2.27
C ILE A 165 -16.38 -7.50 1.99
N LEU A 166 -15.81 -7.50 0.79
CA LEU A 166 -14.79 -6.55 0.36
C LEU A 166 -15.33 -5.12 0.36
N ALA A 167 -16.53 -4.87 -0.19
CA ALA A 167 -17.14 -3.55 -0.23
C ALA A 167 -17.32 -2.96 1.18
N LEU A 168 -17.79 -3.77 2.14
CA LEU A 168 -17.88 -3.36 3.54
C LEU A 168 -16.49 -3.20 4.19
N GLY A 169 -15.57 -4.11 3.89
CA GLY A 169 -14.20 -4.10 4.40
C GLY A 169 -13.38 -2.90 3.96
N VAL A 170 -13.62 -2.38 2.75
CA VAL A 170 -12.99 -1.17 2.21
C VAL A 170 -13.34 0.06 3.06
N ILE A 171 -14.60 0.19 3.46
CA ILE A 171 -15.04 1.30 4.34
C ILE A 171 -14.33 1.18 5.69
N LEU A 172 -14.31 -0.01 6.29
CA LEU A 172 -13.66 -0.24 7.58
C LEU A 172 -12.14 0.02 7.53
N ARG A 173 -11.49 -0.34 6.42
CA ARG A 173 -10.04 -0.12 6.21
C ARG A 173 -9.66 1.33 5.93
N SER A 174 -10.60 2.16 5.46
CA SER A 174 -10.30 3.55 5.08
C SER A 174 -9.76 4.41 6.23
N VAL A 175 -10.18 4.14 7.47
CA VAL A 175 -9.73 4.88 8.66
C VAL A 175 -8.30 4.48 9.07
N PRO A 176 -7.98 3.21 9.38
CA PRO A 176 -6.63 2.83 9.79
C PRO A 176 -5.57 3.02 8.70
N MET A 177 -5.96 3.12 7.42
CA MET A 177 -5.02 3.44 6.34
C MET A 177 -4.53 4.89 6.37
N MET A 178 -5.23 5.79 7.07
CA MET A 178 -4.92 7.22 7.11
C MET A 178 -4.24 7.67 8.42
N VAL A 179 -4.30 6.82 9.46
CA VAL A 179 -3.83 7.14 10.82
C VAL A 179 -2.45 6.54 11.07
#